data_AF-A0AAN8JSH5-F1
#
_entry.id   AF-A0AAN8JSH5-F1
#
_cell.length_a   1.000
_cell.length_b   1.000
_cell.length_c   1.000
_cell.angle_alpha   90.00
_cell.angle_beta   90.00
_cell.angle_gamma   90.00
#
_symmetry.space_group_name_H-M   'P 1'
#
loop_
_entity.id
_entity.type
_entity.pdbx_description
1 polymer ?
#
loop_
_entity_poly.entity_id
_entity_poly.type
_entity_poly.pdbx_seq_one_letter_code
_entity_poly.pdbx_strand_id
1 'polypeptide(L)'
;MNCLKFDKNSRSCCPRCLEYGCAHTDGKVYRKGATIVDTDCISCYCPEKGGETVCDVTPCEAVACDNPKKKVGECCPYCESDLSDGPSRPRLFG
;
A
#
# COMPACT_ATOMS: atom_id res chain seq x y z
N MET A 1 -0.06 -20.55 -9.64
CA MET A 1 0.75 -20.90 -8.46
C MET A 1 2.01 -20.05 -8.50
N ASN A 2 2.16 -19.08 -7.59
CA ASN A 2 3.22 -18.07 -7.64
C ASN A 2 4.45 -18.58 -6.89
N CYS A 3 5.50 -18.94 -7.63
CA CYS A 3 6.69 -19.55 -7.07
C CYS A 3 7.77 -18.52 -6.75
N LEU A 4 8.27 -18.56 -5.51
CA LEU A 4 9.34 -17.70 -5.00
C LEU A 4 10.72 -18.31 -5.18
N LYS A 5 10.82 -19.63 -5.01
CA LYS A 5 12.10 -20.33 -5.01
C LYS A 5 12.00 -21.61 -5.83
N PHE A 6 12.87 -21.72 -6.83
CA PHE A 6 12.94 -22.88 -7.71
C PHE A 6 14.18 -23.70 -7.37
N ASP A 7 13.99 -25.00 -7.21
CA ASP A 7 15.06 -25.97 -7.16
C ASP A 7 15.33 -26.51 -8.56
N LYS A 8 16.47 -26.10 -9.14
CA LYS A 8 17.03 -26.72 -10.35
C LYS A 8 18.06 -27.77 -9.93
N ASN A 9 17.62 -28.87 -9.32
CA ASN A 9 18.50 -30.02 -9.12
C ASN A 9 18.79 -30.70 -10.47
N SER A 10 20.06 -31.09 -10.70
CA SER A 10 20.54 -31.71 -11.96
C SER A 10 19.83 -33.03 -12.31
N ARG A 11 19.14 -33.65 -11.34
CA ARG A 11 18.37 -34.90 -11.54
C ARG A 11 16.89 -34.69 -11.88
N SER A 12 16.42 -33.45 -11.92
CA SER A 12 15.01 -33.15 -12.19
C SER A 12 14.88 -32.44 -13.55
N CYS A 13 14.13 -33.04 -14.47
CA CYS A 13 13.88 -32.46 -15.80
C CYS A 13 13.13 -31.11 -15.73
N CYS A 14 12.32 -30.89 -14.68
CA CYS A 14 11.62 -29.64 -14.42
C CYS A 14 12.02 -29.04 -13.07
N PRO A 15 12.22 -27.71 -12.98
CA PRO A 15 12.46 -27.05 -11.70
C PRO A 15 11.25 -27.19 -10.79
N ARG A 16 11.47 -27.63 -9.55
CA ARG A 16 10.40 -27.72 -8.54
C ARG A 16 10.28 -26.42 -7.79
N CYS A 17 9.05 -26.02 -7.50
CA CYS A 17 8.83 -24.90 -6.60
C CYS A 17 9.01 -25.34 -5.15
N LEU A 18 9.94 -24.71 -4.44
CA LEU A 18 10.21 -24.94 -3.02
C LEU A 18 9.38 -24.02 -2.11
N GLU A 19 9.15 -22.78 -2.55
CA GLU A 19 8.39 -21.79 -1.78
C GLU A 19 7.33 -21.11 -2.66
N TYR A 20 6.10 -21.01 -2.12
CA TYR A 20 4.99 -20.33 -2.77
C TYR A 20 4.69 -19.00 -2.07
N GLY A 21 4.44 -17.97 -2.85
CA GLY A 21 4.14 -16.62 -2.39
C GLY A 21 2.85 -16.06 -2.97
N CYS A 22 2.72 -14.74 -2.92
CA CYS A 22 1.68 -14.00 -3.60
C CYS A 22 2.22 -13.21 -4.78
N ALA A 23 1.55 -13.28 -5.93
CA ALA A 23 1.86 -12.40 -7.05
C ALA A 23 1.35 -11.00 -6.73
N HIS A 24 2.20 -10.01 -6.97
CA HIS A 24 1.93 -8.59 -6.83
C HIS A 24 1.82 -7.91 -8.19
N THR A 25 1.18 -6.74 -8.23
CA THR A 25 0.96 -5.96 -9.45
C THR A 25 2.25 -5.47 -10.12
N ASP A 26 3.34 -5.33 -9.35
CA ASP A 26 4.70 -5.01 -9.86
C ASP A 26 5.35 -6.20 -10.62
N GLY A 27 4.67 -7.34 -10.75
CA GLY A 27 5.20 -8.55 -11.39
C GLY A 27 6.14 -9.36 -10.48
N LYS A 28 6.37 -8.92 -9.24
CA LYS A 28 7.14 -9.64 -8.22
C LYS A 28 6.25 -10.60 -7.44
N VAL A 29 6.87 -11.63 -6.89
CA VAL A 29 6.21 -12.55 -5.95
C VAL A 29 6.76 -12.28 -4.55
N TYR A 30 5.88 -12.14 -3.56
CA TYR A 30 6.23 -11.86 -2.17
C TYR A 30 5.92 -13.05 -1.26
N ARG A 31 6.65 -13.16 -0.15
CA ARG A 31 6.42 -14.20 0.88
C ARG A 31 5.09 -14.00 1.58
N LYS A 32 4.51 -15.11 2.03
CA LYS A 32 3.32 -15.12 2.89
C LYS A 32 3.59 -14.30 4.15
N GLY A 33 2.65 -13.43 4.52
CA GLY A 33 2.80 -12.48 5.62
C GLY A 33 3.66 -11.26 5.31
N ALA A 34 4.17 -11.09 4.08
CA ALA A 34 4.91 -9.89 3.72
C ALA A 34 3.97 -8.69 3.53
N THR A 35 4.39 -7.53 4.04
CA THR A 35 3.77 -6.23 3.77
C THR A 35 4.55 -5.52 2.66
N ILE A 36 3.85 -5.09 1.63
CA ILE A 36 4.37 -4.42 0.45
C ILE A 36 3.79 -3.00 0.42
N VAL A 37 4.64 -1.98 0.50
CA VAL A 37 4.21 -0.58 0.38
C VAL A 37 4.55 -0.13 -1.03
N ASP A 38 3.53 0.10 -1.86
CA ASP A 38 3.71 0.46 -3.27
C ASP A 38 3.89 1.98 -3.42
N THR A 39 3.03 2.73 -2.74
CA THR A 39 3.08 4.19 -2.62
C THR A 39 2.66 4.58 -1.22
N ASP A 40 2.83 5.85 -0.83
CA ASP A 40 2.33 6.33 0.48
C ASP A 40 0.84 6.03 0.68
N CYS A 41 0.08 5.86 -0.39
CA CYS A 41 -1.37 5.60 -0.40
C CYS A 41 -1.78 4.16 -0.63
N ILE A 42 -0.87 3.29 -1.06
CA ILE A 42 -1.18 1.93 -1.46
C ILE A 42 -0.34 1.00 -0.60
N SER A 43 -1.02 0.27 0.28
CA SER A 43 -0.40 -0.74 1.13
C SER A 43 -0.99 -2.10 0.80
N CYS A 44 -0.14 -3.02 0.39
CA CYS A 44 -0.53 -4.38 0.06
C CYS A 44 0.06 -5.35 1.07
N TYR A 45 -0.60 -6.49 1.26
CA TYR A 45 -0.06 -7.59 2.05
C TYR A 45 -0.31 -8.93 1.35
N CYS A 46 0.64 -9.84 1.51
CA CYS A 46 0.47 -11.21 1.08
C CYS A 46 -0.16 -12.00 2.24
N PRO A 47 -1.39 -12.53 2.10
CA PRO A 47 -2.01 -13.30 3.17
C PRO A 47 -1.18 -14.54 3.54
N GLU A 48 -1.28 -14.98 4.80
CA GLU A 48 -0.53 -16.15 5.29
C GLU A 48 -0.89 -17.46 4.56
N LYS A 49 -2.12 -17.54 4.04
CA LYS A 49 -2.57 -18.61 3.15
C LYS A 49 -1.90 -18.60 1.77
N GLY A 50 -1.23 -17.51 1.39
CA GLY A 50 -0.70 -17.27 0.05
C GLY A 50 -1.79 -16.97 -0.99
N GLY A 51 -1.38 -16.80 -2.26
CA GLY A 51 -2.30 -16.58 -3.37
C GLY A 51 -2.07 -15.27 -4.10
N GLU A 52 -3.01 -14.34 -3.94
CA GLU A 52 -2.98 -12.99 -4.51
C GLU A 52 -2.69 -11.98 -3.40
N THR A 53 -1.92 -10.93 -3.71
CA THR A 53 -1.70 -9.83 -2.77
C THR A 53 -2.99 -9.06 -2.57
N VAL A 54 -3.30 -8.73 -1.32
CA VAL A 54 -4.45 -7.89 -0.98
C VAL A 54 -3.94 -6.47 -0.81
N CYS A 55 -4.37 -5.56 -1.68
CA CYS A 55 -3.99 -4.16 -1.66
C CYS A 55 -5.11 -3.30 -1.09
N ASP A 56 -4.76 -2.47 -0.12
CA ASP A 56 -5.60 -1.42 0.43
C ASP A 56 -5.12 -0.07 -0.10
N VAL A 57 -6.05 0.68 -0.69
CA VAL A 57 -5.79 2.02 -1.24
C VAL A 57 -6.48 2.99 -0.32
N THR A 58 -5.70 3.84 0.36
CA THR A 58 -6.24 4.92 1.19
C THR A 58 -6.72 6.05 0.28
N PRO A 59 -8.04 6.28 0.15
CA PRO A 59 -8.52 7.43 -0.59
C PRO A 59 -8.25 8.70 0.22
N CYS A 60 -7.82 9.76 -0.47
CA CYS A 60 -7.67 11.07 0.17
C CYS A 60 -8.91 11.92 -0.06
N GLU A 61 -9.29 12.66 0.98
CA GLU A 61 -10.32 13.69 0.85
C GLU A 61 -9.80 14.85 -0.02
N ALA A 62 -10.68 15.38 -0.87
CA ALA A 62 -10.35 16.53 -1.69
C ALA A 62 -10.22 17.77 -0.81
N VAL A 63 -9.03 18.36 -0.79
CA VAL A 63 -8.76 19.60 -0.07
C VAL A 63 -9.00 20.81 -0.98
N ALA A 64 -9.73 21.80 -0.48
CA ALA A 64 -10.08 23.03 -1.20
C ALA A 64 -9.16 24.20 -0.78
N CYS A 65 -7.84 24.05 -0.93
CA CYS A 65 -6.88 25.13 -0.69
C CYS A 65 -6.02 25.39 -1.92
N ASP A 66 -5.48 26.61 -2.02
CA ASP A 66 -4.72 27.08 -3.18
C ASP A 66 -3.37 26.34 -3.33
N ASN A 67 -2.79 25.85 -2.22
CA ASN A 67 -1.46 25.22 -2.23
C ASN A 67 -1.38 23.99 -1.28
N PRO A 68 -2.02 22.86 -1.64
CA PRO A 68 -1.95 21.63 -0.86
C PRO A 68 -0.50 21.09 -0.79
N LYS A 69 -0.06 20.72 0.41
CA LYS A 69 1.27 20.17 0.68
C LYS A 69 1.15 18.69 1.01
N LYS A 70 2.10 17.87 0.55
CA LYS A 70 2.20 16.45 0.93
C LYS A 70 3.45 16.25 1.79
N LYS A 71 3.28 15.68 2.99
CA LYS A 71 4.42 15.28 3.83
C LYS A 71 5.06 14.01 3.28
N VAL A 72 6.39 13.90 3.39
CA VAL A 72 7.11 12.68 3.03
C VAL A 72 6.65 11.55 3.96
N GLY A 73 6.14 10.45 3.38
CA GLY A 73 5.60 9.32 4.13
C GLY A 73 4.11 9.39 4.46
N GLU A 74 3.41 10.48 4.10
CA GLU A 74 1.95 10.58 4.24
C GLU A 74 1.27 10.40 2.88
N CYS A 75 0.20 9.61 2.85
CA CYS A 75 -0.61 9.45 1.64
C CYS A 75 -1.22 10.78 1.21
N CYS A 76 -1.88 11.46 2.15
CA CYS A 76 -2.80 12.53 1.83
C CYS A 76 -2.19 13.92 1.93
N PRO A 77 -2.56 14.82 0.99
CA PRO A 77 -2.17 16.20 1.09
C PRO A 77 -2.91 16.87 2.24
N TYR A 78 -2.22 17.78 2.92
CA TYR A 78 -2.79 18.67 3.90
C TYR A 78 -2.70 20.10 3.38
N CYS A 79 -3.67 20.92 3.75
CA CYS A 79 -3.48 22.36 3.66
C CYS A 79 -2.57 22.74 4.83
N GLU A 80 -1.40 23.28 4.52
CA GLU A 80 -0.64 24.02 5.51
C GLU A 80 -1.43 25.31 5.74
N SER A 81 -2.46 25.22 6.59
CA SER A 81 -3.25 26.39 6.94
C SER A 81 -2.31 27.35 7.64
N ASP A 82 -2.00 28.45 6.94
CA ASP A 82 -1.83 29.77 7.54
C ASP A 82 -2.70 29.86 8.79
N LEU A 83 -2.13 30.36 9.88
CA LEU A 83 -2.68 30.49 11.24
C LEU A 83 -3.95 31.37 11.33
N SER A 84 -4.88 31.29 10.38
CA SER A 84 -5.90 32.28 10.09
C SER A 84 -7.25 31.72 9.64
N ASP A 85 -7.56 30.43 9.85
CA ASP A 85 -8.97 29.99 9.85
C ASP A 85 -9.30 29.38 11.20
N GLY A 86 -9.81 30.23 12.08
CA GLY A 86 -10.30 29.84 13.38
C GLY A 86 -11.52 28.93 13.29
N PRO A 87 -12.07 28.48 14.44
CA PRO A 87 -13.25 27.63 14.44
C PRO A 87 -14.46 28.40 13.90
N SER A 88 -14.86 28.15 12.66
CA SER A 88 -16.17 28.51 12.14
C SER A 88 -17.24 27.57 12.72
N ARG A 89 -17.38 27.60 14.05
CA ARG A 89 -18.60 27.18 14.75
C ARG A 89 -19.39 28.48 15.00
N PRO A 90 -20.51 28.74 14.32
CA PRO A 90 -21.33 29.89 14.68
C PRO A 90 -21.79 29.72 16.13
N ARG A 91 -21.51 30.71 16.99
CA ARG A 91 -22.13 30.81 18.32
C ARG A 91 -23.64 30.95 18.12
N LEU A 92 -24.39 29.89 18.42
CA LEU A 92 -25.81 30.02 18.72
C LEU A 92 -25.92 30.79 20.05
N PHE A 93 -26.22 32.08 19.95
CA PHE A 93 -26.73 32.85 21.08
C PHE A 93 -28.18 32.42 21.32
N GLY A 94 -28.44 31.90 22.52
CA GLY A 94 -29.77 31.73 23.10
C GLY A 94 -29.87 32.57 24.37
#